data_AF-A0A6H9T6H7-F1
#
_entry.id   AF-A0A6H9T6H7-F1
#
_cell.length_a   1.000
_cell.length_b   1.000
_cell.length_c   1.000
_cell.angle_alpha   90.00
_cell.angle_beta   90.00
_cell.angle_gamma   90.00
#
_symmetry.space_group_name_H-M   'P 1'
#
loop_
_entity.id
_entity.type
_entity.pdbx_description
1 polymer ?
#
loop_
_entity_poly.entity_id
_entity_poly.type
_entity_poly.pdbx_seq_one_letter_code
_entity_poly.pdbx_strand_id
1 'polypeptide(L)' 'MSNLNGKTAVVTGAASGIGKEIALELAKAGAAVAIADLNQDGANAVADEINKAGGKAIGVAMDVTNEDAVNS' A
#
# COMPACT_ATOMS: atom_id res chain seq x y z
N MET A 1 -7.66 16.72 2.08
CA MET A 1 -6.66 15.95 2.83
C MET A 1 -5.36 16.71 2.92
N SER A 2 -4.59 16.43 3.96
CA SER A 2 -3.23 16.94 4.14
C SER A 2 -2.35 16.55 2.94
N ASN A 3 -1.50 17.46 2.49
CA ASN A 3 -0.54 17.22 1.41
C ASN A 3 0.53 16.22 1.92
N LEU A 4 0.60 15.04 1.29
CA LEU A 4 1.56 13.97 1.62
C LEU A 4 2.65 13.82 0.55
N ASN A 5 2.82 14.80 -0.33
CA ASN A 5 3.87 14.79 -1.34
C ASN A 5 5.24 14.52 -0.72
N GLY A 6 5.93 13.50 -1.24
CA GLY A 6 7.26 13.10 -0.78
C GLY A 6 7.27 12.33 0.54
N LYS A 7 6.12 11.93 1.08
CA LYS A 7 6.01 10.99 2.19
C LYS A 7 5.83 9.56 1.68
N THR A 8 6.25 8.61 2.50
CA THR A 8 6.03 7.19 2.27
C THR A 8 5.10 6.65 3.36
N ALA A 9 4.13 5.83 2.98
CA ALA A 9 3.21 5.17 3.88
C ALA A 9 3.24 3.65 3.65
N VAL A 10 3.08 2.88 4.72
CA VAL A 10 2.89 1.43 4.65
C VAL A 10 1.49 1.14 5.17
N VAL A 11 0.72 0.36 4.41
CA VAL A 11 -0.64 -0.04 4.80
C VAL A 11 -0.72 -1.55 4.81
N THR A 12 -1.00 -2.11 5.99
CA THR A 12 -1.21 -3.56 6.20
C THR A 12 -2.65 -3.95 5.92
N GLY A 13 -2.90 -5.15 5.39
CA GLY A 13 -4.25 -5.59 5.02
C GLY A 13 -4.81 -4.79 3.84
N ALA A 14 -3.93 -4.27 2.99
CA ALA A 14 -4.27 -3.30 1.95
C ALA A 14 -4.63 -3.93 0.61
N ALA A 15 -4.65 -5.26 0.49
CA ALA A 15 -5.12 -5.94 -0.72
C ALA A 15 -6.64 -5.80 -0.93
N SER A 16 -7.42 -5.46 0.12
CA SER A 16 -8.89 -5.36 0.01
C SER A 16 -9.53 -4.43 1.05
N GLY A 17 -10.84 -4.19 0.89
CA GLY A 17 -11.68 -3.51 1.86
C GLY A 17 -11.19 -2.10 2.25
N ILE A 18 -11.18 -1.82 3.55
CA ILE A 18 -10.83 -0.51 4.10
C ILE A 18 -9.34 -0.20 3.85
N GLY A 19 -8.45 -1.20 3.99
CA GLY A 19 -7.01 -1.00 3.78
C GLY A 19 -6.71 -0.54 2.35
N LYS A 20 -7.39 -1.11 1.36
CA LYS A 20 -7.32 -0.67 -0.04
C LYS A 20 -7.73 0.79 -0.20
N GLU A 21 -8.89 1.19 0.31
CA GLU A 21 -9.38 2.57 0.19
C GLU A 21 -8.45 3.57 0.87
N ILE A 22 -7.91 3.23 2.04
CA ILE A 22 -6.90 4.05 2.73
C ILE A 22 -5.66 4.22 1.85
N ALA A 23 -5.15 3.13 1.27
CA ALA A 23 -3.97 3.19 0.41
C ALA A 23 -4.18 4.06 -0.84
N LEU A 24 -5.34 3.93 -1.49
CA LEU A 24 -5.72 4.76 -2.63
C LEU A 24 -5.77 6.24 -2.24
N GLU A 25 -6.37 6.56 -1.11
CA GLU A 25 -6.54 7.94 -0.68
C GLU A 25 -5.21 8.60 -0.24
N LEU A 26 -4.32 7.84 0.42
CA LEU A 26 -2.96 8.28 0.73
C LEU A 26 -2.15 8.54 -0.54
N ALA A 27 -2.29 7.68 -1.56
CA ALA A 27 -1.63 7.88 -2.84
C ALA A 27 -2.16 9.11 -3.59
N LYS A 28 -3.49 9.33 -3.60
CA LYS A 28 -4.10 10.56 -4.15
C LYS A 28 -3.61 11.82 -3.44
N ALA A 29 -3.34 11.73 -2.14
CA ALA A 29 -2.76 12.82 -1.36
C ALA A 29 -1.25 13.05 -1.61
N GLY A 30 -0.62 12.23 -2.47
CA GLY A 30 0.76 12.40 -2.92
C GLY A 30 1.80 11.49 -2.24
N ALA A 31 1.37 10.57 -1.38
CA ALA A 31 2.28 9.62 -0.74
C ALA A 31 2.70 8.52 -1.71
N ALA A 32 3.92 7.99 -1.52
CA ALA A 32 4.29 6.67 -2.02
C ALA A 32 3.78 5.62 -1.03
N VAL A 33 3.09 4.58 -1.51
CA VAL A 33 2.40 3.63 -0.62
C VAL A 33 2.89 2.20 -0.83
N ALA A 34 3.32 1.54 0.24
CA ALA A 34 3.57 0.10 0.25
C ALA A 34 2.29 -0.63 0.67
N ILE A 35 1.79 -1.49 -0.22
CA ILE A 35 0.62 -2.34 -0.02
C ILE A 35 1.10 -3.64 0.59
N ALA A 36 1.01 -3.75 1.91
CA ALA A 36 1.46 -4.93 2.65
C ALA A 36 0.27 -5.83 2.95
N ASP A 37 0.30 -7.07 2.46
CA ASP A 37 -0.78 -8.04 2.68
C ASP A 37 -0.26 -9.47 2.60
N LEU A 38 -1.01 -10.42 3.16
CA LEU A 38 -0.75 -11.85 2.96
C LEU A 38 -0.95 -12.24 1.49
N ASN A 39 -1.89 -11.59 0.80
CA ASN A 39 -2.18 -11.85 -0.59
C ASN A 39 -1.31 -10.98 -1.52
N GLN A 40 -0.20 -11.54 -2.00
CA GLN A 40 0.72 -10.87 -2.94
C GLN A 40 0.01 -10.39 -4.22
N ASP A 41 -0.87 -11.21 -4.80
CA ASP A 41 -1.55 -10.86 -6.05
C ASP A 41 -2.53 -9.71 -5.85
N GLY A 42 -3.26 -9.73 -4.73
CA GLY A 42 -4.13 -8.63 -4.34
C GLY A 42 -3.35 -7.35 -4.04
N ALA A 43 -2.21 -7.46 -3.35
CA ALA A 43 -1.33 -6.33 -3.08
C ALA A 43 -0.78 -5.70 -4.37
N ASN A 44 -0.34 -6.53 -5.32
CA ASN A 44 0.13 -6.10 -6.64
C ASN A 44 -0.98 -5.43 -7.44
N ALA A 45 -2.19 -5.99 -7.43
CA ALA A 45 -3.32 -5.42 -8.16
C ALA A 45 -3.67 -4.00 -7.66
N VAL A 46 -3.66 -3.79 -6.33
CA VAL A 46 -3.90 -2.46 -5.74
C VAL A 46 -2.74 -1.50 -6.03
N ALA A 47 -1.49 -1.97 -5.97
CA ALA A 47 -0.34 -1.16 -6.33
C ALA A 47 -0.40 -0.71 -7.79
N ASP A 48 -0.76 -1.61 -8.71
CA ASP A 48 -0.95 -1.29 -10.13
C ASP A 48 -2.08 -0.29 -10.36
N GLU A 49 -3.18 -0.39 -9.61
CA GLU A 49 -4.28 0.57 -9.67
C GLU A 49 -3.81 1.97 -9.27
N ILE A 50 -3.05 2.08 -8.17
CA ILE A 50 -2.45 3.35 -7.73
C ILE A 50 -1.47 3.91 -8.77
N ASN A 51 -0.60 3.05 -9.32
CA ASN A 51 0.39 3.46 -10.32
C ASN A 51 -0.28 3.93 -11.62
N LYS A 52 -1.35 3.28 -12.06
CA LYS A 52 -2.17 3.69 -13.22
C LYS A 52 -2.88 5.03 -12.99
N ALA A 53 -3.26 5.33 -11.75
CA ALA A 53 -3.83 6.61 -11.36
C ALA A 53 -2.79 7.75 -11.25
N GLY A 54 -1.50 7.48 -11.52
CA GLY A 54 -0.41 8.45 -11.45
C GLY A 54 0.23 8.59 -10.07
N GLY A 55 -0.14 7.73 -9.12
CA GLY A 55 0.51 7.61 -7.82
C GLY A 55 1.77 6.75 -7.87
N LYS A 56 2.31 6.43 -6.69
CA LYS A 56 3.44 5.51 -6.55
C LYS A 56 3.10 4.45 -5.52
N ALA A 57 3.11 3.18 -5.91
CA ALA A 57 2.91 2.08 -4.98
C ALA A 57 3.67 0.81 -5.36
N ILE A 58 3.93 -0.01 -4.34
CA ILE A 58 4.51 -1.36 -4.46
C ILE A 58 3.67 -2.37 -3.67
N GLY A 59 3.53 -3.59 -4.19
CA GLY A 59 2.89 -4.70 -3.49
C GLY A 59 3.93 -5.55 -2.75
N VAL A 60 3.70 -5.80 -1.46
CA VAL A 60 4.60 -6.58 -0.60
C VAL A 60 3.81 -7.68 0.08
N ALA A 61 4.18 -8.94 -0.17
CA ALA A 61 3.73 -10.06 0.64
C ALA A 61 4.31 -9.91 2.04
N MET A 62 3.45 -9.67 3.03
CA MET A 62 3.87 -9.51 4.41
C MET A 62 2.85 -10.14 5.34
N ASP A 63 3.31 -11.12 6.11
CA ASP A 63 2.56 -11.65 7.24
C ASP A 63 2.92 -10.87 8.49
N VAL A 64 1.96 -10.12 9.03
CA VAL A 64 2.14 -9.32 10.25
C VAL A 64 2.38 -10.18 11.51
N THR A 65 2.09 -11.48 11.46
CA THR A 65 2.36 -12.41 12.57
C THR A 65 3.80 -12.91 12.59
N ASN A 66 4.56 -12.67 11.52
CA ASN A 66 5.97 -13.01 11.41
C ASN A 66 6.83 -11.75 11.57
N GLU A 67 7.46 -11.58 12.73
CA GLU A 67 8.32 -10.41 13.02
C GLU A 67 9.47 -10.24 12.02
N ASP A 68 10.04 -11.32 11.50
CA ASP A 68 11.10 -11.24 10.49
C ASP A 68 10.57 -10.65 9.19
N ALA A 69 9.34 -10.99 8.79
CA ALA A 69 8.72 -10.42 7.59
C ALA A 69 8.40 -8.92 7.71
N VAL A 70 8.26 -8.39 8.93
CA VAL A 70 8.03 -6.96 9.19
C VAL A 70 9.34 -6.16 9.24
N ASN A 71 10.43 -6.77 9.69
CA ASN A 71 11.72 -6.11 9.90
C ASN A 71 12.68 -6.18 8.69
N SER A 72 12.32 -6.93 7.64
CA SER A 72 13.18 -7.20 6.46
C SER A 72 13.03 -6.19 5.33
#